data_AF-A0AAU6AX36-F1
#
_entry.id   AF-A0AAU6AX36-F1
#
_cell.length_a   1.000
_cell.length_b   1.000
_cell.length_c   1.000
_cell.angle_alpha   90.00
_cell.angle_beta   90.00
_cell.angle_gamma   90.00
#
_symmetry.space_group_name_H-M   'P 1'
#
loop_
_entity.id
_entity.type
_entity.pdbx_description
1 polymer ?
#
loop_
_entity_poly.entity_id
_entity_poly.type
_entity_poly.pdbx_seq_one_letter_code
_entity_poly.pdbx_strand_id
1 'polypeptide(L)'
;MSSRLSRAGKAGPAIPPPGSCPARRAIVLARAGTDPAGAVQEAELALADPGCARRPGCALDALTTLVLAGELTTADRAAARLGHSDGQDDLLDRGTLIRARTARWRGDLDTAGELYEHLRGRPIDPALRPVIVAETVELLVSRGQPAEASALLAEHGRDVRVVGRGEQAEASALLAEHGSDVCRVGRGQPAEAGAPLTEHSSDIRNTPELRCARGLLAMAAGNFRAALADHLAAGRQFAAQGVVNPAVSPWRRRAAWCARAGGDAELAAELAREEHEAALAWGEPRVVGEALAGVALLAGDGHEIDLLGEAAELLEVGEAAIEAGEARYELGRRLLRTGQRAFARVQFTKAAAGFHGTGNRHRAARAEEALRGLDPRPGPALTPTELKVAFLALANFRNQDIAAQQFLAVRTVEFHLSQVYRKLGVRGRDELRFHLLDPEWLPAG
;
A
#
# COMPACT_ATOMS: atom_id res chain seq x y z
N MET A 1 2.16 -8.06 27.58
CA MET A 1 3.44 -7.56 27.02
C MET A 1 3.25 -6.42 26.00
N SER A 2 2.02 -6.00 25.67
CA SER A 2 1.69 -4.89 24.73
C SER A 2 2.09 -3.48 25.19
N SER A 3 1.98 -3.13 26.48
CA SER A 3 2.13 -1.72 26.91
C SER A 3 3.55 -1.12 26.80
N ARG A 4 4.55 -1.91 26.37
CA ARG A 4 5.94 -1.45 26.21
C ARG A 4 6.31 -1.06 24.78
N LEU A 5 5.59 -1.51 23.75
CA LEU A 5 5.85 -1.06 22.37
C LEU A 5 5.23 0.32 22.09
N SER A 6 4.08 0.62 22.72
CA SER A 6 3.42 1.95 22.69
C SER A 6 4.19 3.06 23.43
N ARG A 7 5.07 2.71 24.39
CA ARG A 7 5.84 3.68 25.21
C ARG A 7 7.30 3.86 24.80
N ALA A 8 7.84 3.01 23.93
CA ALA A 8 9.18 3.19 23.40
C ALA A 8 9.13 4.14 22.19
N GLY A 9 9.31 5.45 22.43
CA GLY A 9 9.59 6.40 21.35
C GLY A 9 8.63 7.57 21.16
N LYS A 10 8.04 8.15 22.21
CA LYS A 10 7.31 9.44 22.08
C LYS A 10 8.21 10.62 21.70
N ALA A 11 9.53 10.48 21.80
CA ALA A 11 10.45 11.41 21.17
C ALA A 11 10.88 10.80 19.83
N GLY A 12 10.26 11.25 18.74
CA GLY A 12 10.82 11.03 17.41
C GLY A 12 12.25 11.59 17.33
N PRO A 13 13.05 11.19 16.33
CA PRO A 13 14.39 11.72 16.16
C PRO A 13 14.37 13.26 16.17
N ALA A 14 15.31 13.88 16.89
CA ALA A 14 15.38 15.34 16.97
C ALA A 14 15.49 15.90 15.55
N ILE A 15 14.53 16.76 15.18
CA ILE A 15 14.51 17.40 13.86
C ILE A 15 15.78 18.27 13.77
N PRO A 16 16.63 18.07 12.75
CA PRO A 16 17.83 18.88 12.58
C PRO A 16 17.48 20.37 12.50
N PRO A 17 18.28 21.27 13.11
CA PRO A 17 17.95 22.68 13.16
C PRO A 17 17.92 23.32 11.77
N PRO A 18 17.21 24.45 11.60
CA PRO A 18 17.28 25.27 10.40
C PRO A 18 18.74 25.60 10.04
N GLY A 19 19.12 25.40 8.77
CA GLY A 19 20.49 25.59 8.28
C GLY A 19 21.34 24.32 8.16
N SER A 20 20.83 23.16 8.60
CA SER A 20 21.39 21.84 8.29
C SER A 20 20.98 21.36 6.89
N CYS A 21 21.58 20.25 6.41
CA CYS A 21 21.30 19.69 5.09
C CYS A 21 19.78 19.47 4.87
N PRO A 22 19.16 20.07 3.84
CA PRO A 22 17.71 19.97 3.61
C PRO A 22 17.26 18.52 3.38
N ALA A 23 18.05 17.70 2.67
CA ALA A 23 17.73 16.28 2.48
C ALA A 23 17.62 15.52 3.81
N ARG A 24 18.50 15.85 4.77
CA ARG A 24 18.49 15.21 6.09
C ARG A 24 17.28 15.63 6.91
N ARG A 25 16.87 16.90 6.81
CA ARG A 25 15.64 17.39 7.45
C ARG A 25 14.41 16.72 6.86
N ALA A 26 14.34 16.64 5.54
CA ALA A 26 13.27 15.96 4.80
C ALA A 26 13.06 14.52 5.28
N ILE A 27 14.12 13.69 5.25
CA ILE A 27 14.00 12.27 5.62
C ILE A 27 13.71 12.06 7.11
N VAL A 28 14.18 12.95 8.00
CA VAL A 28 13.87 12.87 9.43
C VAL A 28 12.40 13.15 9.69
N LEU A 29 11.82 14.18 9.07
CA LEU A 29 10.38 14.47 9.13
C LEU A 29 9.57 13.30 8.58
N ALA A 30 9.97 12.78 7.41
CA ALA A 30 9.31 11.64 6.78
C ALA A 30 9.35 10.39 7.67
N ARG A 31 10.48 10.06 8.30
CA ARG A 31 10.60 8.90 9.20
C ARG A 31 9.81 9.07 10.50
N ALA A 32 9.75 10.29 11.02
CA ALA A 32 8.95 10.65 12.19
C ALA A 32 7.44 10.60 11.90
N GLY A 33 7.02 10.65 10.63
CA GLY A 33 5.62 10.53 10.22
C GLY A 33 4.80 11.75 10.60
N THR A 34 5.42 12.94 10.58
CA THR A 34 4.78 14.21 10.92
C THR A 34 5.18 15.28 9.91
N ASP A 35 4.31 16.27 9.71
CA ASP A 35 4.56 17.43 8.83
C ASP A 35 4.95 17.03 7.39
N PRO A 36 4.03 16.39 6.65
CA PRO A 36 4.29 15.98 5.26
C PRO A 36 4.63 17.17 4.35
N ALA A 37 3.98 18.33 4.57
CA ALA A 37 4.22 19.53 3.79
C ALA A 37 5.65 20.07 4.00
N GLY A 38 6.11 20.15 5.25
CA GLY A 38 7.50 20.51 5.56
C GLY A 38 8.49 19.48 5.01
N ALA A 39 8.19 18.19 5.08
CA ALA A 39 9.04 17.14 4.52
C ALA A 39 9.21 17.29 3.00
N VAL A 40 8.12 17.55 2.27
CA VAL A 40 8.14 17.82 0.82
C VAL A 40 8.94 19.08 0.52
N GLN A 41 8.70 20.18 1.25
CA GLN A 41 9.42 21.43 1.04
C GLN A 41 10.94 21.24 1.19
N GLU A 42 11.39 20.53 2.23
CA GLU A 42 12.80 20.25 2.45
C GLU A 42 13.39 19.32 1.37
N ALA A 43 12.60 18.36 0.88
CA ALA A 43 13.03 17.48 -0.21
C ALA A 43 13.23 18.26 -1.52
N GLU A 44 12.30 19.16 -1.85
CA GLU A 44 12.40 20.00 -3.04
C GLU A 44 13.58 20.97 -2.95
N LEU A 45 13.81 21.58 -1.77
CA LEU A 45 14.99 22.41 -1.52
C LEU A 45 16.29 21.62 -1.73
N ALA A 46 16.35 20.37 -1.27
CA ALA A 46 17.52 19.52 -1.46
C ALA A 46 17.78 19.16 -2.93
N LEU A 47 16.73 18.94 -3.71
CA LEU A 47 16.85 18.64 -5.15
C LEU A 47 17.17 19.89 -5.98
N ALA A 48 16.79 21.08 -5.50
CA ALA A 48 17.14 22.35 -6.12
C ALA A 48 18.59 22.80 -5.80
N ASP A 49 19.14 22.39 -4.66
CA ASP A 49 20.52 22.70 -4.27
C ASP A 49 21.53 21.80 -5.03
N PRO A 50 22.43 22.36 -5.87
CA PRO A 50 23.37 21.55 -6.65
C PRO A 50 24.35 20.73 -5.80
N GLY A 51 24.65 21.17 -4.57
CA GLY A 51 25.54 20.46 -3.66
C GLY A 51 24.88 19.23 -3.04
N CYS A 52 23.59 19.31 -2.73
CA CYS A 52 22.80 18.19 -2.21
C CYS A 52 22.40 17.25 -3.34
N ALA A 53 21.92 17.76 -4.47
CA ALA A 53 21.44 16.94 -5.59
C ALA A 53 22.53 16.03 -6.20
N ARG A 54 23.80 16.42 -6.12
CA ARG A 54 24.95 15.61 -6.59
C ARG A 54 25.49 14.62 -5.56
N ARG A 55 25.03 14.67 -4.31
CA ARG A 55 25.40 13.70 -3.28
C ARG A 55 24.40 12.54 -3.30
N PRO A 56 24.84 11.29 -3.57
CA PRO A 56 23.92 10.17 -3.73
C PRO A 56 22.96 9.94 -2.55
N GLY A 57 23.46 10.00 -1.31
CA GLY A 57 22.63 9.87 -0.12
C GLY A 57 21.60 10.99 0.03
N CYS A 58 21.97 12.24 -0.24
CA CYS A 58 21.05 13.38 -0.16
C CYS A 58 19.95 13.30 -1.23
N ALA A 59 20.32 12.93 -2.46
CA ALA A 59 19.36 12.74 -3.54
C ALA A 59 18.36 11.61 -3.21
N LEU A 60 18.84 10.48 -2.68
CA LEU A 60 17.98 9.37 -2.28
C LEU A 60 17.04 9.73 -1.13
N ASP A 61 17.53 10.44 -0.10
CA ASP A 61 16.73 10.89 1.04
C ASP A 61 15.60 11.83 0.60
N ALA A 62 15.92 12.80 -0.26
CA ALA A 62 14.93 13.73 -0.81
C ALA A 62 13.90 13.01 -1.70
N LEU A 63 14.35 12.18 -2.63
CA LEU A 63 13.45 11.42 -3.52
C LEU A 63 12.58 10.43 -2.75
N THR A 64 13.16 9.74 -1.76
CA THR A 64 12.39 8.84 -0.88
C THR A 64 11.33 9.62 -0.13
N THR A 65 11.66 10.79 0.40
CA THR A 65 10.70 11.66 1.09
C THR A 65 9.52 12.04 0.19
N LEU A 66 9.78 12.44 -1.06
CA LEU A 66 8.72 12.73 -2.03
C LEU A 66 7.83 11.50 -2.29
N VAL A 67 8.42 10.32 -2.48
CA VAL A 67 7.64 9.07 -2.64
C VAL A 67 6.77 8.82 -1.41
N LEU A 68 7.33 8.89 -0.19
CA LEU A 68 6.60 8.67 1.05
C LEU A 68 5.45 9.67 1.28
N ALA A 69 5.57 10.88 0.74
CA ALA A 69 4.54 11.93 0.79
C ALA A 69 3.50 11.82 -0.33
N GLY A 70 3.58 10.82 -1.21
CA GLY A 70 2.65 10.64 -2.33
C GLY A 70 2.99 11.50 -3.56
N GLU A 71 4.11 12.23 -3.56
CA GLU A 71 4.56 13.09 -4.66
C GLU A 71 5.24 12.27 -5.79
N LEU A 72 4.57 11.21 -6.24
CA LEU A 72 5.11 10.20 -7.17
C LEU A 72 5.56 10.80 -8.49
N THR A 73 4.79 11.75 -9.04
CA THR A 73 5.11 12.40 -10.33
C THR A 73 6.29 13.36 -10.23
N THR A 74 6.45 14.00 -9.07
CA THR A 74 7.60 14.85 -8.81
C THR A 74 8.85 14.00 -8.56
N ALA A 75 8.73 12.93 -7.77
CA ALA A 75 9.81 11.99 -7.50
C ALA A 75 10.34 11.30 -8.77
N ASP A 76 9.47 10.74 -9.61
CA ASP A 76 9.89 10.06 -10.85
C ASP A 76 10.58 11.01 -11.84
N ARG A 77 10.03 12.23 -12.03
CA ARG A 77 10.66 13.24 -12.88
C ARG A 77 12.02 13.68 -12.36
N ALA A 78 12.17 13.84 -11.05
CA ALA A 78 13.45 14.21 -10.44
C ALA A 78 14.47 13.06 -10.55
N ALA A 79 14.05 11.82 -10.28
CA ALA A 79 14.87 10.63 -10.42
C ALA A 79 15.36 10.41 -11.85
N ALA A 80 14.51 10.64 -12.85
CA ALA A 80 14.89 10.54 -14.27
C ALA A 80 16.02 11.53 -14.65
N ARG A 81 16.06 12.72 -14.05
CA ARG A 81 17.13 13.71 -14.32
C ARG A 81 18.49 13.27 -13.77
N LEU A 82 18.52 12.51 -12.67
CA LEU A 82 19.77 11.98 -12.12
C LEU A 82 20.48 11.05 -13.12
N GLY A 83 19.70 10.29 -13.91
CA GLY A 83 20.22 9.35 -14.92
C GLY A 83 20.84 9.99 -16.17
N HIS A 84 20.86 11.32 -16.27
CA HIS A 84 21.51 12.05 -17.37
C HIS A 84 22.88 12.64 -16.96
N SER A 85 23.39 12.28 -15.78
CA SER A 85 24.64 12.81 -15.23
C SER A 85 25.81 11.93 -15.64
N ASP A 86 26.68 12.41 -16.54
CA ASP A 86 27.87 11.66 -16.99
C ASP A 86 28.75 11.24 -15.79
N GLY A 87 28.96 9.92 -15.65
CA GLY A 87 30.00 9.34 -14.80
C GLY A 87 29.66 9.06 -13.33
N GLN A 88 28.37 9.01 -12.93
CA GLN A 88 27.98 8.69 -11.54
C GLN A 88 27.01 7.50 -11.44
N ASP A 89 27.54 6.28 -11.60
CA ASP A 89 26.76 5.03 -11.57
C ASP A 89 25.87 4.91 -10.30
N ASP A 90 26.35 5.32 -9.13
CA ASP A 90 25.57 5.24 -7.88
C ASP A 90 24.33 6.17 -7.85
N LEU A 91 24.41 7.37 -8.44
CA LEU A 91 23.24 8.26 -8.56
C LEU A 91 22.21 7.69 -9.54
N LEU A 92 22.69 7.08 -10.62
CA LEU A 92 21.83 6.41 -11.59
C LEU A 92 21.10 5.23 -10.95
N ASP A 93 21.79 4.41 -10.15
CA ASP A 93 21.18 3.28 -9.45
C ASP A 93 20.13 3.74 -8.43
N ARG A 94 20.40 4.80 -7.66
CA ARG A 94 19.43 5.38 -6.71
C ARG A 94 18.23 6.00 -7.42
N GLY A 95 18.44 6.70 -8.54
CA GLY A 95 17.36 7.19 -9.39
C GLY A 95 16.51 6.04 -9.91
N THR A 96 17.14 4.96 -10.39
CA THR A 96 16.46 3.75 -10.88
C THR A 96 15.64 3.07 -9.78
N LEU A 97 16.17 2.98 -8.56
CA LEU A 97 15.43 2.45 -7.40
C LEU A 97 14.17 3.27 -7.11
N ILE A 98 14.27 4.59 -7.13
CA ILE A 98 13.12 5.47 -6.91
C ILE A 98 12.08 5.31 -8.02
N ARG A 99 12.50 5.22 -9.28
CA ARG A 99 11.59 4.97 -10.41
C ARG A 99 10.89 3.61 -10.29
N ALA A 100 11.62 2.56 -9.89
CA ALA A 100 11.04 1.24 -9.64
C ALA A 100 9.97 1.27 -8.54
N ARG A 101 10.28 1.95 -7.43
CA ARG A 101 9.34 2.15 -6.31
C ARG A 101 8.10 2.93 -6.74
N THR A 102 8.29 4.00 -7.49
CA THR A 102 7.20 4.86 -7.97
C THR A 102 6.29 4.10 -8.95
N ALA A 103 6.87 3.36 -9.91
CA ALA A 103 6.12 2.52 -10.84
C ALA A 103 5.28 1.49 -10.07
N ARG A 104 5.88 0.80 -9.07
CA ARG A 104 5.18 -0.16 -8.22
C ARG A 104 4.00 0.46 -7.48
N TRP A 105 4.18 1.65 -6.89
CA TRP A 105 3.13 2.32 -6.11
C TRP A 105 1.98 2.83 -7.00
N ARG A 106 2.25 3.17 -8.26
CA ARG A 106 1.21 3.45 -9.26
C ARG A 106 0.51 2.21 -9.82
N GLY A 107 0.99 1.01 -9.46
CA GLY A 107 0.49 -0.26 -10.00
C GLY A 107 1.06 -0.64 -11.38
N ASP A 108 2.09 0.06 -11.88
CA ASP A 108 2.87 -0.37 -13.05
C ASP A 108 3.91 -1.41 -12.61
N LEU A 109 3.41 -2.63 -12.40
CA LEU A 109 4.22 -3.74 -11.90
C LEU A 109 5.28 -4.20 -12.90
N ASP A 110 5.01 -4.01 -14.20
CA ASP A 110 5.90 -4.41 -15.31
C ASP A 110 7.14 -3.54 -15.36
N THR A 111 6.98 -2.22 -15.45
CA THR A 111 8.10 -1.29 -15.36
C THR A 111 8.87 -1.45 -14.04
N ALA A 112 8.18 -1.63 -12.92
CA ALA A 112 8.84 -1.87 -11.64
C ALA A 112 9.73 -3.11 -11.67
N GLY A 113 9.23 -4.22 -12.24
CA GLY A 113 9.97 -5.48 -12.37
C GLY A 113 11.23 -5.35 -13.22
N GLU A 114 11.12 -4.69 -14.37
CA GLU A 114 12.26 -4.44 -15.26
C GLU A 114 13.36 -3.62 -14.56
N LEU A 115 12.97 -2.59 -13.81
CA LEU A 115 13.92 -1.72 -13.10
C LEU A 115 14.59 -2.42 -11.91
N TYR A 116 13.86 -3.23 -11.13
CA TYR A 116 14.48 -4.02 -10.05
C TYR A 116 15.41 -5.11 -10.60
N GLU A 117 15.05 -5.76 -11.70
CA GLU A 117 15.91 -6.76 -12.34
C GLU A 117 17.20 -6.12 -12.86
N HIS A 118 17.09 -4.94 -13.49
CA HIS A 118 18.26 -4.15 -13.89
C HIS A 118 19.20 -3.85 -12.72
N LEU A 119 18.67 -3.41 -11.57
CA LEU A 119 19.46 -3.12 -10.38
C LEU A 119 20.12 -4.38 -9.78
N ARG A 120 19.43 -5.52 -9.82
CA ARG A 120 19.96 -6.80 -9.32
C ARG A 120 21.06 -7.38 -10.21
N GLY A 121 21.00 -7.11 -11.52
CA GLY A 121 21.94 -7.64 -12.51
C GLY A 121 23.30 -6.94 -12.56
N ARG A 122 23.55 -5.91 -11.74
CA ARG A 122 24.77 -5.10 -11.81
C ARG A 122 25.44 -4.87 -10.44
N PRO A 123 26.74 -4.49 -10.40
CA PRO A 123 27.39 -4.07 -9.17
C PRO A 123 26.78 -2.76 -8.67
N ILE A 124 26.12 -2.82 -7.51
CA ILE A 124 25.51 -1.66 -6.82
C ILE A 124 26.06 -1.53 -5.40
N ASP A 125 25.85 -0.38 -4.77
CA ASP A 125 26.13 -0.15 -3.34
C ASP A 125 25.53 -1.30 -2.49
N PRO A 126 26.36 -2.02 -1.70
CA PRO A 126 25.90 -3.07 -0.80
C PRO A 126 24.79 -2.64 0.17
N ALA A 127 24.75 -1.37 0.58
CA ALA A 127 23.72 -0.84 1.46
C ALA A 127 22.32 -0.81 0.81
N LEU A 128 22.24 -0.79 -0.52
CA LEU A 128 20.98 -0.81 -1.26
C LEU A 128 20.42 -2.22 -1.46
N ARG A 129 21.26 -3.26 -1.41
CA ARG A 129 20.86 -4.64 -1.70
C ARG A 129 19.70 -5.14 -0.84
N PRO A 130 19.70 -4.96 0.50
CA PRO A 130 18.59 -5.42 1.34
C PRO A 130 17.25 -4.77 0.96
N VAL A 131 17.27 -3.48 0.61
CA VAL A 131 16.09 -2.72 0.19
C VAL A 131 15.56 -3.24 -1.14
N ILE A 132 16.45 -3.37 -2.14
CA ILE A 132 16.08 -3.86 -3.48
C ILE A 132 15.51 -5.27 -3.41
N VAL A 133 16.15 -6.17 -2.66
CA VAL A 133 15.67 -7.55 -2.47
C VAL A 133 14.31 -7.55 -1.79
N ALA A 134 14.14 -6.79 -0.71
CA ALA A 134 12.88 -6.73 0.01
C ALA A 134 11.73 -6.19 -0.86
N GLU A 135 11.95 -5.11 -1.61
CA GLU A 135 10.93 -4.54 -2.49
C GLU A 135 10.64 -5.44 -3.71
N THR A 136 11.63 -6.16 -4.22
CA THR A 136 11.43 -7.16 -5.28
C THR A 136 10.57 -8.33 -4.77
N VAL A 137 10.79 -8.78 -3.52
CA VAL A 137 9.92 -9.79 -2.88
C VAL A 137 8.48 -9.29 -2.78
N GLU A 138 8.27 -8.03 -2.37
CA GLU A 138 6.92 -7.44 -2.32
C GLU A 138 6.24 -7.39 -3.70
N LEU A 139 6.99 -7.01 -4.73
CA LEU A 139 6.53 -6.99 -6.12
C LEU A 139 6.10 -8.39 -6.58
N LEU A 140 6.97 -9.39 -6.41
CA LEU A 140 6.71 -10.77 -6.82
C LEU A 140 5.52 -11.37 -6.08
N VAL A 141 5.37 -11.11 -4.78
CA VAL A 141 4.18 -11.52 -4.03
C VAL A 141 2.92 -10.84 -4.56
N SER A 142 2.99 -9.54 -4.89
CA SER A 142 1.87 -8.78 -5.47
C SER A 142 1.44 -9.32 -6.84
N ARG A 143 2.39 -9.86 -7.62
CA ARG A 143 2.14 -10.56 -8.89
C ARG A 143 1.65 -12.00 -8.74
N GLY A 144 1.56 -12.53 -7.52
CA GLY A 144 1.18 -13.92 -7.27
C GLY A 144 2.30 -14.93 -7.53
N GLN A 145 3.57 -14.50 -7.41
CA GLN A 145 4.77 -15.32 -7.63
C GLN A 145 5.57 -15.56 -6.33
N PRO A 146 4.97 -16.10 -5.24
CA PRO A 146 5.66 -16.25 -3.95
C PRO A 146 6.82 -17.25 -3.97
N ALA A 147 6.81 -18.23 -4.88
CA ALA A 147 7.90 -19.20 -5.01
C ALA A 147 9.19 -18.55 -5.53
N GLU A 148 9.08 -17.69 -6.55
CA GLU A 148 10.19 -16.92 -7.09
C GLU A 148 10.73 -15.92 -6.05
N ALA A 149 9.81 -15.25 -5.34
CA ALA A 149 10.16 -14.36 -4.23
C ALA A 149 10.93 -15.10 -3.11
N SER A 150 10.53 -16.33 -2.78
CA SER A 150 11.25 -17.15 -1.80
C SER A 150 12.63 -17.59 -2.29
N ALA A 151 12.79 -17.89 -3.58
CA ALA A 151 14.09 -18.25 -4.16
C ALA A 151 15.05 -17.06 -4.10
N LEU A 152 14.58 -15.87 -4.48
CA LEU A 152 15.35 -14.62 -4.41
C LEU A 152 15.84 -14.32 -2.98
N LEU A 153 14.95 -14.38 -1.98
CA LEU A 153 15.36 -14.09 -0.61
C LEU A 153 16.38 -15.12 -0.08
N ALA A 154 16.24 -16.39 -0.48
CA ALA A 154 17.16 -17.46 -0.10
C ALA A 154 18.55 -17.30 -0.74
N GLU A 155 18.62 -16.89 -2.01
CA GLU A 155 19.85 -16.57 -2.73
C GLU A 155 20.62 -15.46 -2.01
N HIS A 156 19.95 -14.34 -1.73
CA HIS A 156 20.55 -13.23 -0.98
C HIS A 156 21.11 -13.67 0.38
N GLY A 157 20.37 -14.51 1.11
CA GLY A 157 20.82 -15.04 2.41
C GLY A 157 22.04 -15.96 2.33
N ARG A 158 22.32 -16.57 1.16
CA ARG A 158 23.52 -17.40 0.91
C ARG A 158 24.72 -16.54 0.55
N ASP A 159 24.55 -15.53 -0.29
CA ASP A 159 25.64 -14.63 -0.71
C ASP A 159 26.28 -13.91 0.48
N VAL A 160 25.48 -13.54 1.48
CA VAL A 160 25.96 -12.90 2.70
C VAL A 160 26.83 -13.84 3.56
N ARG A 161 26.71 -15.17 3.43
CA ARG A 161 27.57 -16.12 4.17
C ARG A 161 29.02 -16.14 3.67
N VAL A 162 29.30 -15.59 2.49
CA VAL A 162 30.63 -15.62 1.85
C VAL A 162 31.51 -14.41 2.26
N VAL A 163 30.91 -13.35 2.81
CA VAL A 163 31.64 -12.17 3.32
C VAL A 163 32.19 -12.50 4.71
N GLY A 164 33.46 -12.91 4.76
CA GLY A 164 34.16 -13.35 5.97
C GLY A 164 34.27 -12.25 7.04
N ARG A 165 34.45 -12.68 8.31
CA ARG A 165 34.53 -11.89 9.56
C ARG A 165 35.38 -10.60 9.55
N GLY A 166 36.19 -10.35 8.52
CA GLY A 166 37.02 -9.15 8.39
C GLY A 166 36.28 -7.90 7.88
N GLU A 167 35.29 -8.07 7.00
CA GLU A 167 34.56 -6.95 6.36
C GLU A 167 33.26 -6.56 7.11
N GLN A 168 32.88 -7.33 8.13
CA GLN A 168 31.76 -7.00 9.03
C GLN A 168 31.98 -5.71 9.82
N ALA A 169 33.25 -5.30 9.99
CA ALA A 169 33.63 -4.02 10.58
C ALA A 169 33.40 -2.83 9.62
N GLU A 170 33.57 -3.02 8.31
CA GLU A 170 33.36 -1.98 7.30
C GLU A 170 31.87 -1.78 6.98
N ALA A 171 31.06 -2.85 6.96
CA ALA A 171 29.60 -2.72 6.79
C ALA A 171 28.91 -2.08 8.02
N SER A 172 29.42 -2.32 9.23
CA SER A 172 28.95 -1.64 10.46
C SER A 172 29.43 -0.18 10.51
N ALA A 173 30.56 0.14 9.88
CA ALA A 173 31.02 1.51 9.70
C ALA A 173 30.19 2.28 8.64
N LEU A 174 29.74 1.65 7.56
CA LEU A 174 28.90 2.30 6.54
C LEU A 174 27.46 2.61 7.01
N LEU A 175 26.90 1.78 7.90
CA LEU A 175 25.63 2.07 8.58
C LEU A 175 25.79 3.14 9.66
N ALA A 176 27.01 3.34 10.18
CA ALA A 176 27.38 4.47 11.04
C ALA A 176 27.76 5.74 10.25
N GLU A 177 28.23 5.65 8.99
CA GLU A 177 28.56 6.80 8.12
C GLU A 177 27.32 7.58 7.65
N HIS A 178 26.13 6.99 7.67
CA HIS A 178 24.88 7.73 7.49
C HIS A 178 24.37 8.41 8.79
N GLY A 179 25.16 8.28 9.86
CA GLY A 179 24.97 8.86 11.19
C GLY A 179 26.14 9.72 11.70
N SER A 180 27.30 9.75 11.03
CA SER A 180 28.39 10.66 11.39
C SER A 180 29.25 11.02 10.17
N ASP A 181 29.02 12.18 9.58
CA ASP A 181 30.15 13.10 9.45
C ASP A 181 29.70 14.56 9.44
N VAL A 182 30.24 15.26 10.42
CA VAL A 182 30.12 16.68 10.67
C VAL A 182 30.60 17.44 9.43
N CYS A 183 29.79 18.38 8.94
CA CYS A 183 30.32 19.49 8.14
C CYS A 183 31.50 20.11 8.91
N ARG A 184 32.72 19.79 8.48
CA ARG A 184 33.94 20.41 8.98
C ARG A 184 33.92 21.88 8.59
N VAL A 185 33.45 22.75 9.49
CA VAL A 185 33.71 24.18 9.45
C VAL A 185 33.99 24.67 10.88
N GLY A 186 35.21 25.18 11.11
CA GLY A 186 35.55 26.08 12.21
C GLY A 186 36.26 25.45 13.41
N ARG A 187 37.49 25.91 13.67
CA ARG A 187 38.38 25.52 14.77
C ARG A 187 37.80 25.89 16.16
N GLY A 188 37.91 24.99 17.14
CA GLY A 188 37.70 25.27 18.58
C GLY A 188 37.59 23.98 19.41
N GLN A 189 38.30 23.88 20.54
CA GLN A 189 38.62 22.65 21.31
C GLN A 189 37.41 21.96 22.02
N PRO A 190 37.48 20.65 22.34
CA PRO A 190 36.40 19.92 23.00
C PRO A 190 36.50 19.93 24.54
N ALA A 191 35.35 19.96 25.21
CA ALA A 191 35.20 19.61 26.61
C ALA A 191 34.28 18.38 26.77
N GLU A 192 34.91 17.29 27.19
CA GLU A 192 34.49 16.17 28.07
C GLU A 192 33.09 15.53 28.04
N ALA A 193 33.11 14.25 27.64
CA ALA A 193 32.68 13.05 28.37
C ALA A 193 31.19 12.78 28.66
N GLY A 194 30.63 11.85 27.87
CA GLY A 194 29.51 10.96 28.22
C GLY A 194 29.74 9.58 27.58
N ALA A 195 29.64 8.50 28.37
CA ALA A 195 30.09 7.12 28.12
C ALA A 195 29.51 6.42 26.85
N PRO A 196 30.15 5.34 26.34
CA PRO A 196 29.92 4.82 25.00
C PRO A 196 28.68 3.92 24.90
N LEU A 197 27.87 4.17 23.86
CA LEU A 197 26.78 3.28 23.43
C LEU A 197 27.39 1.98 22.89
N THR A 198 27.03 0.85 23.49
CA THR A 198 27.53 -0.50 23.15
C THR A 198 27.12 -0.97 21.75
N GLU A 199 28.12 -1.54 21.06
CA GLU A 199 28.12 -2.22 19.76
C GLU A 199 26.80 -2.95 19.40
N HIS A 200 26.04 -2.40 18.45
CA HIS A 200 25.04 -3.16 17.69
C HIS A 200 25.69 -3.66 16.41
N SER A 201 26.24 -4.87 16.42
CA SER A 201 26.60 -5.58 15.18
C SER A 201 25.33 -5.83 14.37
N SER A 202 25.10 -5.05 13.33
CA SER A 202 23.99 -5.24 12.40
C SER A 202 24.28 -6.45 11.50
N ASP A 203 23.72 -7.61 11.83
CA ASP A 203 23.71 -8.75 10.91
C ASP A 203 22.94 -8.32 9.65
N ILE A 204 23.65 -8.10 8.55
CA ILE A 204 23.10 -7.68 7.24
C ILE A 204 22.07 -8.67 6.69
N ARG A 205 21.97 -9.88 7.23
CA ARG A 205 20.89 -10.86 6.92
C ARG A 205 19.57 -10.57 7.63
N ASN A 206 19.58 -9.64 8.59
CA ASN A 206 18.49 -9.38 9.51
C ASN A 206 18.17 -7.88 9.61
N THR A 207 18.37 -7.13 8.52
CA THR A 207 17.86 -5.77 8.39
C THR A 207 16.33 -5.77 8.52
N PRO A 208 15.71 -4.67 8.97
CA PRO A 208 14.27 -4.63 9.13
C PRO A 208 13.52 -4.85 7.80
N GLU A 209 14.07 -4.44 6.66
CA GLU A 209 13.50 -4.66 5.33
C GLU A 209 13.44 -6.16 4.98
N LEU A 210 14.55 -6.88 5.18
CA LEU A 210 14.61 -8.33 4.92
C LEU A 210 13.71 -9.12 5.88
N ARG A 211 13.54 -8.66 7.12
CA ARG A 211 12.54 -9.24 8.05
C ARG A 211 11.12 -9.01 7.56
N CYS A 212 10.80 -7.82 7.07
CA CYS A 212 9.50 -7.55 6.46
C CYS A 212 9.24 -8.44 5.24
N ALA A 213 10.24 -8.64 4.38
CA ALA A 213 10.15 -9.53 3.22
C ALA A 213 9.95 -11.01 3.63
N ARG A 214 10.73 -11.49 4.62
CA ARG A 214 10.59 -12.84 5.17
C ARG A 214 9.22 -13.05 5.81
N GLY A 215 8.73 -12.06 6.56
CA GLY A 215 7.40 -12.07 7.16
C GLY A 215 6.31 -12.17 6.10
N LEU A 216 6.40 -11.40 5.02
CA LEU A 216 5.46 -11.44 3.91
C LEU A 216 5.42 -12.83 3.22
N LEU A 217 6.58 -13.45 2.99
CA LEU A 217 6.65 -14.81 2.45
C LEU A 217 6.04 -15.84 3.41
N ALA A 218 6.28 -15.70 4.71
CA ALA A 218 5.67 -16.55 5.71
C ALA A 218 4.14 -16.37 5.75
N MET A 219 3.60 -15.16 5.53
CA MET A 219 2.17 -14.94 5.35
C MET A 219 1.63 -15.68 4.12
N ALA A 220 2.31 -15.54 2.97
CA ALA A 220 1.92 -16.21 1.72
C ALA A 220 1.93 -17.75 1.85
N ALA A 221 2.82 -18.30 2.67
CA ALA A 221 2.89 -19.72 3.00
C ALA A 221 1.91 -20.17 4.11
N GLY A 222 1.11 -19.26 4.68
CA GLY A 222 0.18 -19.55 5.77
C GLY A 222 0.83 -19.73 7.15
N ASN A 223 2.13 -19.43 7.29
CA ASN A 223 2.85 -19.48 8.57
C ASN A 223 2.76 -18.15 9.33
N PHE A 224 1.55 -17.81 9.76
CA PHE A 224 1.24 -16.51 10.39
C PHE A 224 2.00 -16.27 11.70
N ARG A 225 2.35 -17.33 12.45
CA ARG A 225 3.15 -17.19 13.68
C ARG A 225 4.58 -16.72 13.39
N ALA A 226 5.24 -17.31 12.40
CA ALA A 226 6.58 -16.86 12.00
C ALA A 226 6.54 -15.46 11.40
N ALA A 227 5.54 -15.18 10.57
CA ALA A 227 5.33 -13.86 9.98
C ALA A 227 5.15 -12.77 11.04
N LEU A 228 4.31 -13.02 12.05
CA LEU A 228 4.11 -12.10 13.17
C LEU A 228 5.42 -11.79 13.89
N ALA A 229 6.22 -12.82 14.19
CA ALA A 229 7.50 -12.65 14.88
C ALA A 229 8.46 -11.76 14.08
N ASP A 230 8.51 -11.93 12.75
CA ASP A 230 9.36 -11.12 11.88
C ASP A 230 8.90 -9.68 11.74
N HIS A 231 7.60 -9.44 11.55
CA HIS A 231 7.07 -8.08 11.47
C HIS A 231 7.24 -7.31 12.78
N LEU A 232 7.03 -7.95 13.94
CA LEU A 232 7.29 -7.32 15.23
C LEU A 232 8.79 -7.07 15.47
N ALA A 233 9.67 -7.94 14.98
CA ALA A 233 11.11 -7.73 15.05
C ALA A 233 11.58 -6.57 14.16
N ALA A 234 11.05 -6.49 12.93
CA ALA A 234 11.28 -5.35 12.04
C ALA A 234 10.79 -4.05 12.67
N GLY A 235 9.59 -4.03 13.25
CA GLY A 235 9.04 -2.86 13.93
C GLY A 235 9.90 -2.36 15.07
N ARG A 236 10.47 -3.27 15.90
CA ARG A 236 11.43 -2.88 16.95
C ARG A 236 12.70 -2.25 16.39
N GLN A 237 13.22 -2.76 15.27
CA GLN A 237 14.41 -2.22 14.62
C GLN A 237 14.13 -0.84 13.99
N PHE A 238 13.01 -0.67 13.28
CA PHE A 238 12.59 0.62 12.75
C PHE A 238 12.40 1.65 13.86
N ALA A 239 11.70 1.29 14.95
CA ALA A 239 11.49 2.18 16.08
C ALA A 239 12.83 2.60 16.74
N ALA A 240 13.79 1.67 16.88
CA ALA A 240 15.13 1.99 17.39
C ALA A 240 15.91 2.95 16.49
N GLN A 241 15.56 3.02 15.19
CA GLN A 241 16.12 3.95 14.21
C GLN A 241 15.31 5.26 14.09
N GLY A 242 14.29 5.46 14.93
CA GLY A 242 13.40 6.63 14.87
C GLY A 242 12.42 6.61 13.70
N VAL A 243 12.19 5.43 13.09
CA VAL A 243 11.23 5.25 11.99
C VAL A 243 9.91 4.77 12.57
N VAL A 244 8.90 5.65 12.54
CA VAL A 244 7.55 5.37 13.04
C VAL A 244 6.47 5.55 11.97
N ASN A 245 6.79 6.23 10.85
CA ASN A 245 5.88 6.44 9.73
C ASN A 245 5.53 5.12 9.01
N PRO A 246 4.23 4.74 8.93
CA PRO A 246 3.78 3.57 8.17
C PRO A 246 4.13 3.60 6.68
N ALA A 247 4.29 4.79 6.09
CA ALA A 247 4.68 4.94 4.68
C ALA A 247 6.04 4.30 4.37
N VAL A 248 6.95 4.25 5.35
CA VAL A 248 8.29 3.66 5.19
C VAL A 248 8.20 2.13 5.18
N SER A 249 7.39 1.56 6.07
CA SER A 249 7.18 0.12 6.11
C SER A 249 5.86 -0.22 6.81
N PRO A 250 4.96 -0.99 6.18
CA PRO A 250 3.66 -1.36 6.75
C PRO A 250 3.78 -2.58 7.68
N TRP A 251 4.85 -2.65 8.49
CA TRP A 251 5.14 -3.82 9.33
C TRP A 251 4.03 -4.06 10.35
N ARG A 252 3.45 -3.00 10.91
CA ARG A 252 2.40 -3.08 11.94
C ARG A 252 1.10 -3.57 11.34
N ARG A 253 0.70 -3.04 10.18
CA ARG A 253 -0.42 -3.56 9.38
C ARG A 253 -0.28 -5.06 9.12
N ARG A 254 0.90 -5.52 8.66
CA ARG A 254 1.14 -6.95 8.39
C ARG A 254 1.13 -7.80 9.67
N ALA A 255 1.69 -7.28 10.77
CA ALA A 255 1.60 -7.91 12.08
C ALA A 255 0.15 -8.06 12.57
N ALA A 256 -0.69 -7.05 12.37
CA ALA A 256 -2.11 -7.09 12.74
C ALA A 256 -2.86 -8.22 12.01
N TRP A 257 -2.64 -8.37 10.70
CA TRP A 257 -3.17 -9.48 9.92
C TRP A 257 -2.70 -10.85 10.43
N CYS A 258 -1.41 -10.97 10.75
CA CYS A 258 -0.85 -12.21 11.28
C CYS A 258 -1.43 -12.57 12.66
N ALA A 259 -1.59 -11.58 13.55
CA ALA A 259 -2.21 -11.76 14.86
C ALA A 259 -3.65 -12.26 14.72
N ARG A 260 -4.44 -11.66 13.81
CA ARG A 260 -5.82 -12.07 13.54
C ARG A 260 -5.91 -13.50 13.02
N ALA A 261 -5.02 -13.89 12.12
CA ALA A 261 -4.95 -15.24 11.58
C ALA A 261 -4.45 -16.26 12.62
N GLY A 262 -3.62 -15.83 13.57
CA GLY A 262 -3.19 -16.61 14.74
C GLY A 262 -4.23 -16.73 15.86
N GLY A 263 -5.38 -16.08 15.74
CA GLY A 263 -6.47 -16.11 16.73
C GLY A 263 -6.40 -15.01 17.81
N ASP A 264 -5.44 -14.11 17.74
CA ASP A 264 -5.28 -12.99 18.68
C ASP A 264 -5.98 -11.74 18.14
N ALA A 265 -7.31 -11.68 18.33
CA ALA A 265 -8.14 -10.58 17.84
C ALA A 265 -7.87 -9.26 18.58
N GLU A 266 -7.51 -9.32 19.86
CA GLU A 266 -7.20 -8.14 20.67
C GLU A 266 -5.93 -7.45 20.17
N LEU A 267 -4.85 -8.21 20.00
CA LEU A 267 -3.60 -7.68 19.43
C LEU A 267 -3.79 -7.19 18.00
N ALA A 268 -4.57 -7.89 17.18
CA ALA A 268 -4.86 -7.45 15.81
C ALA A 268 -5.56 -6.08 15.78
N ALA A 269 -6.56 -5.89 16.64
CA ALA A 269 -7.29 -4.63 16.75
C ALA A 269 -6.40 -3.50 17.32
N GLU A 270 -5.57 -3.79 18.33
CA GLU A 270 -4.58 -2.85 18.88
C GLU A 270 -3.63 -2.35 17.79
N LEU A 271 -2.97 -3.26 17.08
CA LEU A 271 -1.99 -2.93 16.03
C LEU A 271 -2.64 -2.18 14.85
N ALA A 272 -3.87 -2.54 14.46
CA ALA A 272 -4.58 -1.85 13.38
C ALA A 272 -4.91 -0.39 13.75
N ARG A 273 -5.36 -0.14 14.99
CA ARG A 273 -5.65 1.23 15.45
C ARG A 273 -4.37 2.06 15.58
N GLU A 274 -3.31 1.50 16.14
CA GLU A 274 -2.00 2.18 16.21
C GLU A 274 -1.44 2.54 14.82
N GLU A 275 -1.60 1.65 13.83
CA GLU A 275 -1.20 1.96 12.45
C GLU A 275 -2.00 3.11 11.88
N HIS A 276 -3.32 3.11 12.10
CA HIS A 276 -4.22 4.15 11.64
C HIS A 276 -3.93 5.51 12.29
N GLU A 277 -3.66 5.55 13.59
CA GLU A 277 -3.23 6.77 14.29
C GLU A 277 -1.93 7.33 13.68
N ALA A 278 -0.93 6.48 13.43
CA ALA A 278 0.32 6.90 12.80
C ALA A 278 0.13 7.34 11.35
N ALA A 279 -0.78 6.69 10.61
CA ALA A 279 -1.14 7.07 9.25
C ALA A 279 -1.82 8.44 9.20
N LEU A 280 -2.74 8.73 10.12
CA LEU A 280 -3.40 10.04 10.23
C LEU A 280 -2.41 11.16 10.58
N ALA A 281 -1.40 10.88 11.43
CA ALA A 281 -0.37 11.85 11.76
C ALA A 281 0.48 12.25 10.54
N TRP A 282 0.70 11.31 9.60
CA TRP A 282 1.39 11.57 8.35
C TRP A 282 0.49 12.20 7.29
N GLY A 283 -0.76 11.73 7.17
CA GLY A 283 -1.80 12.34 6.35
C GLY A 283 -1.76 12.02 4.85
N GLU A 284 -0.86 11.15 4.39
CA GLU A 284 -0.84 10.73 2.98
C GLU A 284 -2.03 9.80 2.66
N PRO A 285 -2.88 10.10 1.66
CA PRO A 285 -4.15 9.41 1.42
C PRO A 285 -4.04 7.89 1.25
N ARG A 286 -3.03 7.39 0.54
CA ARG A 286 -2.86 5.93 0.37
C ARG A 286 -2.58 5.26 1.72
N VAL A 287 -1.66 5.81 2.50
CA VAL A 287 -1.27 5.26 3.81
C VAL A 287 -2.45 5.30 4.80
N VAL A 288 -3.23 6.37 4.81
CA VAL A 288 -4.45 6.47 5.62
C VAL A 288 -5.49 5.44 5.18
N GLY A 289 -5.77 5.34 3.88
CA GLY A 289 -6.74 4.39 3.34
C GLY A 289 -6.36 2.92 3.61
N GLU A 290 -5.08 2.55 3.47
CA GLU A 290 -4.58 1.21 3.80
C GLU A 290 -4.77 0.85 5.28
N ALA A 291 -4.50 1.80 6.18
CA ALA A 291 -4.64 1.60 7.61
C ALA A 291 -6.12 1.55 8.03
N LEU A 292 -6.97 2.40 7.44
CA LEU A 292 -8.42 2.40 7.67
C LEU A 292 -9.07 1.09 7.24
N ALA A 293 -8.68 0.56 6.07
CA ALA A 293 -9.10 -0.78 5.64
C ALA A 293 -8.67 -1.88 6.64
N GLY A 294 -7.49 -1.73 7.24
CA GLY A 294 -7.02 -2.59 8.33
C GLY A 294 -7.93 -2.54 9.55
N VAL A 295 -8.27 -1.35 10.04
CA VAL A 295 -9.22 -1.15 11.15
C VAL A 295 -10.57 -1.79 10.83
N ALA A 296 -11.12 -1.52 9.64
CA ALA A 296 -12.40 -2.07 9.20
C ALA A 296 -12.43 -3.60 9.23
N LEU A 297 -11.31 -4.25 8.89
CA LEU A 297 -11.26 -5.71 8.77
C LEU A 297 -10.85 -6.42 10.06
N LEU A 298 -10.20 -5.73 10.99
CA LEU A 298 -9.53 -6.34 12.15
C LEU A 298 -10.09 -5.90 13.50
N ALA A 299 -10.68 -4.71 13.61
CA ALA A 299 -11.17 -4.20 14.90
C ALA A 299 -12.53 -4.82 15.31
N GLY A 300 -13.39 -5.16 14.35
CA GLY A 300 -14.67 -5.83 14.62
C GLY A 300 -15.74 -4.93 15.24
N ASP A 301 -15.64 -3.62 15.03
CA ASP A 301 -16.49 -2.61 15.68
C ASP A 301 -17.86 -2.40 14.96
N GLY A 302 -18.23 -3.26 14.00
CA GLY A 302 -19.54 -3.23 13.32
C GLY A 302 -19.74 -2.12 12.27
N HIS A 303 -18.69 -1.34 11.97
CA HIS A 303 -18.70 -0.26 10.98
C HIS A 303 -17.94 -0.64 9.69
N GLU A 304 -17.79 -1.94 9.41
CA GLU A 304 -16.85 -2.40 8.38
C GLU A 304 -17.20 -1.93 6.97
N ILE A 305 -18.50 -1.78 6.66
CA ILE A 305 -18.96 -1.33 5.34
C ILE A 305 -18.58 0.13 5.09
N ASP A 306 -18.87 1.01 6.06
CA ASP A 306 -18.62 2.44 5.93
C ASP A 306 -17.11 2.73 5.87
N LEU A 307 -16.33 2.11 6.77
CA LEU A 307 -14.89 2.28 6.82
C LEU A 307 -14.19 1.73 5.57
N LEU A 308 -14.66 0.63 4.98
CA LEU A 308 -14.12 0.12 3.72
C LEU A 308 -14.49 1.01 2.52
N GLY A 309 -15.66 1.66 2.56
CA GLY A 309 -16.05 2.66 1.57
C GLY A 309 -15.11 3.86 1.57
N GLU A 310 -14.92 4.46 2.75
CA GLU A 310 -14.01 5.60 2.94
C GLU A 310 -12.56 5.22 2.60
N ALA A 311 -12.10 4.04 3.03
CA ALA A 311 -10.77 3.54 2.68
C ALA A 311 -10.59 3.42 1.16
N ALA A 312 -11.59 2.88 0.44
CA ALA A 312 -11.51 2.76 -1.01
C ALA A 312 -11.43 4.13 -1.71
N GLU A 313 -12.15 5.14 -1.22
CA GLU A 313 -12.10 6.50 -1.75
C GLU A 313 -10.75 7.17 -1.50
N LEU A 314 -10.20 7.06 -0.28
CA LEU A 314 -8.87 7.58 0.04
C LEU A 314 -7.78 6.93 -0.81
N LEU A 315 -7.87 5.62 -1.04
CA LEU A 315 -6.93 4.89 -1.88
C LEU A 315 -7.00 5.31 -3.35
N GLU A 316 -8.18 5.70 -3.85
CA GLU A 316 -8.29 6.31 -5.18
C GLU A 316 -7.64 7.68 -5.27
N VAL A 317 -7.86 8.52 -4.25
CA VAL A 317 -7.22 9.84 -4.15
C VAL A 317 -5.69 9.69 -4.12
N GLY A 318 -5.18 8.68 -3.42
CA GLY A 318 -3.75 8.36 -3.36
C GLY A 318 -3.20 7.59 -4.57
N GLU A 319 -3.97 7.47 -5.67
CA GLU A 319 -3.60 6.74 -6.90
C GLU A 319 -3.18 5.27 -6.66
N ALA A 320 -3.66 4.66 -5.57
CA ALA A 320 -3.30 3.31 -5.14
C ALA A 320 -4.29 2.27 -5.68
N ALA A 321 -4.27 2.07 -7.01
CA ALA A 321 -5.28 1.29 -7.73
C ALA A 321 -5.38 -0.18 -7.25
N ILE A 322 -4.25 -0.79 -6.89
CA ILE A 322 -4.20 -2.18 -6.40
C ILE A 322 -4.90 -2.29 -5.04
N GLU A 323 -4.59 -1.39 -4.12
CA GLU A 323 -5.14 -1.35 -2.77
C GLU A 323 -6.61 -0.94 -2.79
N ALA A 324 -6.99 0.04 -3.61
CA ALA A 324 -8.38 0.45 -3.81
C ALA A 324 -9.22 -0.72 -4.34
N GLY A 325 -8.68 -1.51 -5.27
CA GLY A 325 -9.31 -2.73 -5.76
C GLY A 325 -9.55 -3.77 -4.65
N GLU A 326 -8.58 -4.00 -3.77
CA GLU A 326 -8.73 -4.91 -2.61
C GLU A 326 -9.77 -4.42 -1.61
N ALA A 327 -9.74 -3.13 -1.26
CA ALA A 327 -10.72 -2.52 -0.36
C ALA A 327 -12.14 -2.69 -0.90
N ARG A 328 -12.34 -2.46 -2.20
CA ARG A 328 -13.62 -2.66 -2.89
C ARG A 328 -14.06 -4.10 -2.94
N TYR A 329 -13.12 -5.00 -3.22
CA TYR A 329 -13.43 -6.42 -3.23
C TYR A 329 -13.91 -6.88 -1.84
N GLU A 330 -13.23 -6.48 -0.77
CA GLU A 330 -13.67 -6.81 0.59
C GLU A 330 -14.98 -6.11 0.98
N LEU A 331 -15.21 -4.87 0.55
CA LEU A 331 -16.47 -4.15 0.70
C LEU A 331 -17.61 -4.90 0.02
N GLY A 332 -17.43 -5.33 -1.23
CA GLY A 332 -18.38 -6.16 -1.98
C GLY A 332 -18.71 -7.45 -1.24
N ARG A 333 -17.73 -8.11 -0.62
CA ARG A 333 -17.96 -9.30 0.20
C ARG A 333 -18.79 -9.02 1.46
N ARG A 334 -18.60 -7.88 2.12
CA ARG A 334 -19.39 -7.49 3.30
C ARG A 334 -20.83 -7.13 2.91
N LEU A 335 -21.00 -6.36 1.83
CA LEU A 335 -22.31 -6.05 1.25
C LEU A 335 -23.07 -7.31 0.84
N LEU A 336 -22.40 -8.29 0.24
CA LEU A 336 -23.02 -9.56 -0.12
C LEU A 336 -23.51 -10.36 1.11
N ARG A 337 -22.77 -10.35 2.22
CA ARG A 337 -23.20 -11.02 3.47
C ARG A 337 -24.41 -10.37 4.11
N THR A 338 -24.57 -9.06 3.97
CA THR A 338 -25.79 -8.33 4.37
C THR A 338 -26.89 -8.39 3.28
N GLY A 339 -26.62 -9.14 2.21
CA GLY A 339 -27.46 -9.41 1.04
C GLY A 339 -27.71 -8.21 0.13
N GLN A 340 -26.94 -7.13 0.27
CA GLN A 340 -26.96 -5.95 -0.59
C GLN A 340 -26.28 -6.27 -1.96
N ARG A 341 -26.89 -7.17 -2.74
CA ARG A 341 -26.28 -7.75 -3.95
C ARG A 341 -25.97 -6.71 -5.02
N ALA A 342 -26.88 -5.76 -5.25
CA ALA A 342 -26.69 -4.70 -6.24
C ALA A 342 -25.45 -3.84 -5.92
N PHE A 343 -25.31 -3.42 -4.66
CA PHE A 343 -24.13 -2.69 -4.21
C PHE A 343 -22.86 -3.54 -4.27
N ALA A 344 -22.93 -4.82 -3.90
CA ALA A 344 -21.80 -5.74 -4.02
C ALA A 344 -21.30 -5.86 -5.47
N ARG A 345 -22.23 -5.93 -6.45
CA ARG A 345 -21.90 -5.96 -7.89
C ARG A 345 -21.08 -4.74 -8.28
N VAL A 346 -21.56 -3.53 -7.94
CA VAL A 346 -20.84 -2.29 -8.23
C VAL A 346 -19.41 -2.33 -7.70
N GLN A 347 -19.20 -2.82 -6.48
CA GLN A 347 -17.87 -2.88 -5.87
C GLN A 347 -16.98 -3.92 -6.53
N PHE A 348 -17.49 -5.12 -6.85
CA PHE A 348 -16.70 -6.12 -7.58
C PHE A 348 -16.36 -5.68 -9.01
N THR A 349 -17.26 -4.99 -9.71
CA THR A 349 -16.98 -4.40 -11.03
C THR A 349 -15.85 -3.38 -10.96
N LYS A 350 -15.90 -2.46 -10.00
CA LYS A 350 -14.82 -1.48 -9.77
C LYS A 350 -13.50 -2.17 -9.40
N ALA A 351 -13.54 -3.21 -8.56
CA ALA A 351 -12.36 -3.98 -8.19
C ALA A 351 -11.74 -4.69 -9.41
N ALA A 352 -12.55 -5.37 -10.23
CA ALA A 352 -12.09 -6.05 -11.44
C ALA A 352 -11.45 -5.06 -12.43
N ALA A 353 -12.09 -3.91 -12.66
CA ALA A 353 -11.56 -2.87 -13.53
C ALA A 353 -10.21 -2.32 -13.03
N GLY A 354 -10.10 -2.04 -11.72
CA GLY A 354 -8.85 -1.60 -11.11
C GLY A 354 -7.72 -2.62 -11.28
N PHE A 355 -7.99 -3.90 -11.01
CA PHE A 355 -6.99 -4.97 -11.16
C PHE A 355 -6.57 -5.20 -12.61
N HIS A 356 -7.48 -5.06 -13.58
CA HIS A 356 -7.13 -5.10 -15.01
C HIS A 356 -6.22 -3.94 -15.39
N GLY A 357 -6.51 -2.73 -14.91
CA GLY A 357 -5.70 -1.54 -15.16
C GLY A 357 -4.26 -1.66 -14.68
N THR A 358 -4.01 -2.46 -13.63
CA THR A 358 -2.67 -2.70 -13.06
C THR A 358 -2.04 -4.01 -13.55
N GLY A 359 -2.66 -4.71 -14.50
CA GLY A 359 -2.19 -6.03 -14.97
C GLY A 359 -2.27 -7.17 -13.95
N ASN A 360 -2.96 -7.00 -12.81
CA ASN A 360 -3.06 -8.01 -11.76
C ASN A 360 -4.12 -9.07 -12.10
N ARG A 361 -3.78 -9.95 -13.04
CA ARG A 361 -4.69 -10.97 -13.61
C ARG A 361 -5.30 -11.89 -12.55
N HIS A 362 -4.54 -12.26 -11.52
CA HIS A 362 -5.02 -13.13 -10.46
C HIS A 362 -6.16 -12.50 -9.66
N ARG A 363 -5.98 -11.24 -9.23
CA ARG A 363 -7.00 -10.50 -8.48
C ARG A 363 -8.20 -10.12 -9.35
N ALA A 364 -7.96 -9.77 -10.62
CA ALA A 364 -9.02 -9.55 -11.60
C ALA A 364 -9.93 -10.78 -11.75
N ALA A 365 -9.33 -11.96 -11.98
CA ALA A 365 -10.08 -13.22 -12.09
C ALA A 365 -10.90 -13.54 -10.83
N ARG A 366 -10.36 -13.26 -9.64
CA ARG A 366 -11.06 -13.43 -8.36
C ARG A 366 -12.26 -12.48 -8.22
N ALA A 367 -12.14 -11.23 -8.66
CA ALA A 367 -13.25 -10.26 -8.65
C ALA A 367 -14.34 -10.64 -9.67
N GLU A 368 -13.94 -11.10 -10.85
CA GLU A 368 -14.87 -11.60 -11.88
C GLU A 368 -15.59 -12.87 -11.46
N GLU A 369 -14.92 -13.79 -10.76
CA GLU A 369 -15.56 -14.96 -10.18
C GLU A 369 -16.62 -14.56 -9.15
N ALA A 370 -16.34 -13.56 -8.32
CA ALA A 370 -17.32 -13.02 -7.39
C ALA A 370 -18.52 -12.41 -8.14
N LEU A 371 -18.30 -11.70 -9.25
CA LEU A 371 -19.37 -11.19 -10.13
C LEU A 371 -20.23 -12.32 -10.70
N ARG A 372 -19.61 -13.35 -11.30
CA ARG A 372 -20.34 -14.53 -11.82
C ARG A 372 -21.16 -15.23 -10.74
N GLY A 373 -20.66 -15.24 -9.49
CA GLY A 373 -21.39 -15.78 -8.34
C GLY A 373 -22.58 -14.92 -7.89
N LEU A 374 -22.64 -13.64 -8.28
CA LEU A 374 -23.80 -12.79 -8.04
C LEU A 374 -24.92 -13.00 -9.03
N ASP A 375 -24.59 -13.42 -10.25
CA ASP A 375 -25.57 -13.66 -11.30
C ASP A 375 -26.52 -14.78 -10.83
N PRO A 376 -27.84 -14.52 -10.82
CA PRO A 376 -28.78 -15.62 -10.78
C PRO A 376 -28.42 -16.54 -11.96
N ARG A 377 -28.41 -17.86 -11.77
CA ARG A 377 -28.40 -18.81 -12.89
C ARG A 377 -29.35 -18.25 -13.95
N PRO A 378 -28.93 -18.09 -15.23
CA PRO A 378 -29.61 -17.22 -16.19
C PRO A 378 -31.11 -17.46 -16.13
N GLY A 379 -31.81 -16.52 -15.50
CA GLY A 379 -33.26 -16.44 -15.61
C GLY A 379 -33.59 -16.00 -17.03
N PRO A 380 -34.79 -16.30 -17.54
CA PRO A 380 -35.18 -15.77 -18.84
C PRO A 380 -35.05 -14.24 -18.82
N ALA A 381 -34.49 -13.68 -19.90
CA ALA A 381 -34.33 -12.25 -20.10
C ALA A 381 -35.61 -11.47 -19.74
N LEU A 382 -35.47 -10.19 -19.42
CA LEU A 382 -36.64 -9.34 -19.25
C LEU A 382 -37.45 -9.33 -20.54
N THR A 383 -38.75 -9.55 -20.44
CA THR A 383 -39.64 -9.38 -21.59
C THR A 383 -39.68 -7.89 -21.98
N PRO A 384 -40.05 -7.55 -23.23
CA PRO A 384 -40.18 -6.15 -23.64
C PRO A 384 -41.06 -5.30 -22.70
N THR A 385 -42.14 -5.88 -22.18
CA THR A 385 -43.04 -5.23 -21.21
C THR A 385 -42.39 -5.03 -19.84
N GLU A 386 -41.69 -6.05 -19.33
CA GLU A 386 -40.95 -5.95 -18.07
C GLU A 386 -39.84 -4.89 -18.16
N LEU A 387 -39.11 -4.84 -19.27
CA LEU A 387 -38.06 -3.85 -19.52
C LEU A 387 -38.65 -2.42 -19.54
N LYS A 388 -39.78 -2.22 -20.24
CA LYS A 388 -40.47 -0.92 -20.31
C LYS A 388 -40.95 -0.45 -18.94
N VAL A 389 -41.57 -1.35 -18.18
CA VAL A 389 -41.99 -1.07 -16.79
C VAL A 389 -40.78 -0.76 -15.90
N ALA A 390 -39.67 -1.48 -16.06
CA ALA A 390 -38.45 -1.28 -15.29
C ALA A 390 -37.79 0.08 -15.60
N PHE A 391 -37.73 0.50 -16.87
CA PHE A 391 -37.22 1.83 -17.26
C PHE A 391 -38.10 2.97 -16.76
N LEU A 392 -39.42 2.86 -16.86
CA LEU A 392 -40.33 3.85 -16.27
C LEU A 392 -40.18 3.89 -14.75
N ALA A 393 -39.94 2.72 -14.14
CA ALA A 393 -39.73 2.66 -12.72
C ALA A 393 -38.44 3.35 -12.27
N LEU A 394 -37.36 3.15 -13.04
CA LEU A 394 -36.07 3.82 -12.90
C LEU A 394 -36.17 5.33 -13.09
N ALA A 395 -37.03 5.79 -14.01
CA ALA A 395 -37.36 7.20 -14.21
C ALA A 395 -38.30 7.79 -13.12
N ASN A 396 -38.46 7.10 -11.98
CA ASN A 396 -39.25 7.53 -10.82
C ASN A 396 -40.76 7.72 -11.03
N PHE A 397 -41.37 7.17 -12.09
CA PHE A 397 -42.83 7.20 -12.28
C PHE A 397 -43.57 6.32 -11.26
N ARG A 398 -44.58 6.80 -10.53
CA ARG A 398 -45.29 5.94 -9.55
C ARG A 398 -46.01 4.79 -10.27
N ASN A 399 -46.27 3.68 -9.57
CA ASN A 399 -46.91 2.50 -10.20
C ASN A 399 -48.26 2.84 -10.87
N GLN A 400 -49.00 3.82 -10.34
CA GLN A 400 -50.22 4.36 -10.94
C GLN A 400 -49.96 5.10 -12.26
N ASP A 401 -48.89 5.89 -12.32
CA ASP A 401 -48.49 6.64 -13.50
C ASP A 401 -48.00 5.67 -14.60
N ILE A 402 -47.22 4.65 -14.22
CA ILE A 402 -46.79 3.56 -15.11
C ILE A 402 -48.00 2.79 -15.66
N ALA A 403 -48.96 2.46 -14.80
CA ALA A 403 -50.18 1.73 -15.17
C ALA A 403 -50.99 2.51 -16.21
N ALA A 404 -51.20 3.81 -15.99
CA ALA A 404 -51.87 4.68 -16.95
C ALA A 404 -51.12 4.75 -18.29
N GLN A 405 -49.80 4.94 -18.26
CA GLN A 405 -48.99 5.11 -19.47
C GLN A 405 -48.83 3.83 -20.28
N GLN A 406 -48.85 2.66 -19.63
CA GLN A 406 -48.74 1.35 -20.29
C GLN A 406 -50.10 0.71 -20.56
N PHE A 407 -51.21 1.37 -20.23
CA PHE A 407 -52.58 0.84 -20.31
C PHE A 407 -52.74 -0.50 -19.55
N LEU A 408 -52.15 -0.58 -18.37
CA LEU A 408 -52.17 -1.76 -17.48
C LEU A 408 -52.93 -1.44 -16.19
N ALA A 409 -53.37 -2.48 -15.47
CA ALA A 409 -53.80 -2.32 -14.08
C ALA A 409 -52.58 -2.12 -13.16
N VAL A 410 -52.74 -1.36 -12.08
CA VAL A 410 -51.65 -1.11 -11.09
C VAL A 410 -51.07 -2.42 -10.55
N ARG A 411 -51.93 -3.41 -10.26
CA ARG A 411 -51.51 -4.74 -9.80
C ARG A 411 -50.67 -5.50 -10.83
N THR A 412 -50.90 -5.26 -12.12
CA THR A 412 -50.09 -5.83 -13.20
C THR A 412 -48.70 -5.19 -13.23
N VAL A 413 -48.60 -3.88 -12.99
CA VAL A 413 -47.31 -3.19 -12.85
C VAL A 413 -46.52 -3.73 -11.64
N GLU A 414 -47.18 -3.89 -10.50
CA GLU A 414 -46.56 -4.48 -9.29
C GLU A 414 -46.07 -5.91 -9.54
N PHE A 415 -46.85 -6.71 -10.27
CA PHE A 415 -46.46 -8.05 -10.68
C PHE A 415 -45.23 -8.02 -11.58
N HIS A 416 -45.21 -7.18 -12.62
CA HIS A 416 -44.04 -7.03 -13.49
C HIS A 416 -42.81 -6.57 -12.72
N LEU A 417 -42.93 -5.59 -11.81
CA LEU A 417 -41.82 -5.15 -10.97
C LEU A 417 -41.30 -6.26 -10.06
N SER A 418 -42.20 -7.07 -9.47
CA SER A 418 -41.81 -8.23 -8.66
C SER A 418 -41.04 -9.27 -9.49
N GLN A 419 -41.46 -9.52 -10.74
CA GLN A 419 -40.73 -10.39 -11.67
C GLN A 419 -39.38 -9.80 -12.07
N VAL A 420 -39.32 -8.50 -12.37
CA VAL A 420 -38.08 -7.78 -12.67
C VAL A 420 -37.11 -7.87 -11.50
N TYR A 421 -37.56 -7.59 -10.27
CA TYR A 421 -36.74 -7.67 -9.07
C TYR A 421 -36.17 -9.07 -8.86
N ARG A 422 -37.02 -10.09 -9.03
CA ARG A 422 -36.60 -11.50 -8.95
C ARG A 422 -35.59 -11.88 -10.04
N LYS A 423 -35.80 -11.46 -11.29
CA LYS A 423 -34.93 -11.76 -12.43
C LYS A 423 -33.58 -11.06 -12.34
N LEU A 424 -33.57 -9.79 -11.92
CA LEU A 424 -32.35 -8.99 -11.76
C LEU A 424 -31.65 -9.23 -10.41
N GLY A 425 -32.29 -9.95 -9.49
CA GLY A 425 -31.73 -10.21 -8.16
C GLY A 425 -31.65 -8.98 -7.25
N VAL A 426 -32.52 -7.98 -7.49
CA VAL A 426 -32.57 -6.73 -6.71
C VAL A 426 -33.68 -6.76 -5.67
N ARG A 427 -33.50 -6.02 -4.57
CA ARG A 427 -34.46 -5.99 -3.46
C ARG A 427 -35.60 -5.00 -3.66
N GLY A 428 -35.43 -4.05 -4.58
CA GLY A 428 -36.43 -3.02 -4.81
C GLY A 428 -36.02 -2.01 -5.84
N ARG A 429 -36.82 -0.94 -5.89
CA ARG A 429 -36.78 0.08 -6.93
C ARG A 429 -35.46 0.83 -7.01
N ASP A 430 -34.87 1.18 -5.87
CA ASP A 430 -33.63 1.97 -5.83
C ASP A 430 -32.43 1.25 -6.43
N GLU A 431 -32.45 -0.08 -6.39
CA GLU A 431 -31.39 -0.93 -6.89
C GLU A 431 -31.46 -1.14 -8.43
N LEU A 432 -32.60 -0.83 -9.08
CA LEU A 432 -32.76 -0.98 -10.54
C LEU A 432 -31.69 -0.22 -11.34
N ARG A 433 -31.25 0.95 -10.82
CA ARG A 433 -30.27 1.83 -11.47
C ARG A 433 -28.92 1.18 -11.69
N PHE A 434 -28.58 0.16 -10.90
CA PHE A 434 -27.29 -0.53 -10.96
C PHE A 434 -27.29 -1.71 -11.96
N HIS A 435 -28.45 -2.08 -12.51
CA HIS A 435 -28.60 -3.27 -13.36
C HIS A 435 -29.15 -2.97 -14.76
N LEU A 436 -30.06 -2.00 -14.92
CA LEU A 436 -30.67 -1.67 -16.23
C LEU A 436 -29.73 -0.92 -17.19
N LEU A 437 -28.57 -0.47 -16.70
CA LEU A 437 -27.53 0.17 -17.51
C LEU A 437 -26.46 -0.83 -18.00
N ASP A 438 -26.61 -2.11 -17.64
CA ASP A 438 -25.70 -3.18 -18.06
C ASP A 438 -26.21 -3.80 -19.39
N PRO A 439 -25.44 -3.73 -20.50
CA PRO A 439 -25.89 -4.14 -21.83
C PRO A 439 -26.39 -5.58 -21.94
N GLU A 440 -25.97 -6.46 -21.04
CA GLU A 440 -26.32 -7.90 -21.04
C GLU A 440 -27.83 -8.17 -20.80
N TRP A 441 -28.57 -7.20 -20.26
CA TRP A 441 -30.01 -7.34 -19.98
C TRP A 441 -30.91 -6.67 -21.02
N LEU A 442 -30.32 -6.02 -22.02
CA LEU A 442 -31.05 -5.51 -23.17
C LEU A 442 -31.36 -6.68 -24.12
N PRO A 443 -32.58 -6.74 -24.72
CA PRO A 443 -32.89 -7.75 -25.71
C PRO A 443 -31.84 -7.72 -26.82
N ALA A 444 -31.34 -8.89 -27.23
CA ALA A 444 -30.54 -9.00 -28.45
C ALA A 444 -31.38 -8.42 -29.60
N GLY A 445 -30.86 -7.36 -30.23
CA GLY A 445 -31.51 -6.66 -31.34
C GLY A 445 -31.76 -7.54 -32.55
#